data_AF-A0A962PU36-F1
#
_entry.id   AF-A0A962PU36-F1
#
_cell.length_a   1.000
_cell.length_b   1.000
_cell.length_c   1.000
_cell.angle_alpha   90.00
_cell.angle_beta   90.00
_cell.angle_gamma   90.00
#
_symmetry.space_group_name_H-M   'P 1'
#
loop_
_entity.id
_entity.type
_entity.pdbx_description
1 polymer ?
#
loop_
_entity_poly.entity_id
_entity_poly.type
_entity_poly.pdbx_seq_one_letter_code
_entity_poly.pdbx_strand_id
1 'polypeptide(L)'
;MKNRYGLKRGPIPRLQSFWDARAACNFIGGGTGTGLIIVAGLYAALGQPVLALPLLGLVAVAFGLFMVFMEIGRPWRSMNVFFNPQTSWMTREGIVALPLFFFGGVAVLLHGTALGNTASVLAGLSAACYLYCQMRMLHACKGILSWCEPALKPYMLVTGVVEGLGVALCVPAVTGDKAAWSALAALLLLRALLWFGYAAALHGNRAPEDSRAEIDRLRWPYMLLGHLLPVLLLCLALLMASGLPAIVAGLLAASSGWYVKLMIITRAAQTRGFAIPRTPVRGRGESRVLSS
;
A
#
# COMPACT_ATOMS: atom_id res chain seq x y z
N MET A 1 -27.11 20.07 14.40
CA MET A 1 -27.56 21.48 14.55
C MET A 1 -28.55 21.82 13.44
N LYS A 2 -29.81 22.08 13.78
CA LYS A 2 -30.84 22.55 12.85
C LYS A 2 -30.60 24.05 12.61
N ASN A 3 -30.31 24.45 11.37
CA ASN A 3 -30.42 25.86 10.99
C ASN A 3 -31.91 26.20 10.78
N ARG A 4 -32.30 27.48 10.95
CA ARG A 4 -33.70 27.98 10.98
C ARG A 4 -34.60 27.66 9.76
N TYR A 5 -34.12 26.90 8.78
CA TYR A 5 -34.81 26.60 7.51
C TYR A 5 -35.04 25.12 7.21
N GLY A 6 -34.78 24.19 8.15
CA GLY A 6 -35.14 22.77 7.97
C GLY A 6 -34.43 22.04 6.81
N LEU A 7 -33.39 22.64 6.22
CA LEU A 7 -32.60 22.07 5.13
C LEU A 7 -31.85 20.82 5.61
N LYS A 8 -32.17 19.64 5.07
CA LYS A 8 -31.34 18.45 5.22
C LYS A 8 -30.09 18.64 4.36
N ARG A 9 -29.01 19.17 4.96
CA ARG A 9 -27.65 18.99 4.40
C ARG A 9 -27.47 17.49 4.17
N GLY A 10 -27.00 17.09 2.98
CA GLY A 10 -26.59 15.71 2.80
C GLY A 10 -25.45 15.36 3.77
N PRO A 11 -25.13 14.07 3.94
CA PRO A 11 -24.27 13.62 5.02
C PRO A 11 -22.94 14.39 5.01
N ILE A 12 -22.63 15.01 6.14
CA ILE A 12 -21.35 15.69 6.39
C ILE A 12 -20.24 14.63 6.25
N PRO A 13 -19.06 14.97 5.69
CA PRO A 13 -17.91 14.08 5.72
C PRO A 13 -17.69 13.52 7.13
N ARG A 14 -17.48 12.21 7.22
CA ARG A 14 -17.23 11.51 8.46
C ARG A 14 -16.21 10.41 8.23
N LEU A 15 -15.49 10.03 9.27
CA LEU A 15 -14.51 8.96 9.17
C LEU A 15 -15.23 7.66 8.82
N GLN A 16 -14.73 6.94 7.80
CA GLN A 16 -15.23 5.61 7.50
C GLN A 16 -14.96 4.67 8.69
N SER A 17 -15.87 3.73 8.93
CA SER A 17 -15.78 2.77 10.05
C SER A 17 -15.75 1.31 9.58
N PHE A 18 -15.50 1.08 8.29
CA PHE A 18 -15.56 -0.24 7.67
C PHE A 18 -14.21 -0.93 7.60
N TRP A 19 -13.13 -0.18 7.44
CA TRP A 19 -11.76 -0.67 7.33
C TRP A 19 -10.96 -0.15 8.50
N ASP A 20 -10.47 -1.04 9.35
CA ASP A 20 -9.65 -0.66 10.48
C ASP A 20 -8.17 -1.03 10.28
N ALA A 21 -7.42 -1.13 11.38
CA ALA A 21 -6.01 -1.51 11.35
C ALA A 21 -5.77 -2.87 10.69
N ARG A 22 -6.71 -3.81 10.75
CA ARG A 22 -6.60 -5.13 10.09
C ARG A 22 -6.60 -4.99 8.57
N ALA A 23 -7.48 -4.16 8.03
CA ALA A 23 -7.47 -3.82 6.61
C ALA A 23 -6.15 -3.12 6.22
N ALA A 24 -5.64 -2.22 7.07
CA ALA A 24 -4.34 -1.60 6.84
C ALA A 24 -3.18 -2.62 6.84
N CYS A 25 -3.21 -3.61 7.74
CA CYS A 25 -2.25 -4.69 7.77
C CYS A 25 -2.23 -5.52 6.48
N ASN A 26 -3.35 -5.64 5.75
CA ASN A 26 -3.34 -6.28 4.42
C ASN A 26 -2.47 -5.51 3.41
N PHE A 27 -2.54 -4.18 3.39
CA PHE A 27 -1.69 -3.36 2.51
C PHE A 27 -0.23 -3.29 2.98
N ILE A 28 0.00 -3.43 4.28
CA ILE A 28 1.35 -3.44 4.87
C ILE A 28 2.03 -4.78 4.59
N GLY A 29 1.39 -5.88 4.97
CA GLY A 29 1.88 -7.25 4.74
C GLY A 29 1.95 -7.59 3.26
N GLY A 30 0.91 -7.25 2.50
CA GLY A 30 0.90 -7.38 1.04
C GLY A 30 1.97 -6.53 0.37
N GLY A 31 2.15 -5.27 0.77
CA GLY A 31 3.18 -4.38 0.25
C GLY A 31 4.60 -4.86 0.53
N THR A 32 4.92 -5.07 1.80
CA THR A 32 6.24 -5.56 2.25
C THR A 32 6.55 -6.92 1.64
N GLY A 33 5.58 -7.83 1.68
CA GLY A 33 5.76 -9.21 1.23
C GLY A 33 5.94 -9.32 -0.29
N THR A 34 5.12 -8.60 -1.07
CA THR A 34 5.32 -8.55 -2.52
C THR A 34 6.61 -7.82 -2.90
N GLY A 35 6.98 -6.75 -2.20
CA GLY A 35 8.26 -6.09 -2.41
C GLY A 35 9.44 -7.04 -2.20
N LEU A 36 9.42 -7.85 -1.13
CA LEU A 36 10.44 -8.88 -0.87
C LEU A 36 10.49 -9.93 -1.99
N ILE A 37 9.34 -10.41 -2.46
CA ILE A 37 9.26 -11.42 -3.53
C ILE A 37 9.72 -10.83 -4.88
N ILE A 38 9.44 -9.55 -5.16
CA ILE A 38 9.96 -8.87 -6.35
C ILE A 38 11.50 -8.83 -6.29
N VAL A 39 12.07 -8.45 -5.14
CA VAL A 39 13.53 -8.46 -4.94
C VAL A 39 14.08 -9.88 -5.09
N ALA A 40 13.41 -10.90 -4.53
CA ALA A 40 13.78 -12.31 -4.71
C ALA A 40 13.85 -12.73 -6.18
N GLY A 41 12.88 -12.29 -6.99
CA GLY A 41 12.85 -12.55 -8.42
C GLY A 41 14.01 -11.87 -9.16
N LEU A 42 14.36 -10.63 -8.80
CA LEU A 42 15.51 -9.92 -9.37
C LEU A 42 16.83 -10.62 -9.04
N TYR A 43 17.04 -10.98 -7.77
CA TYR A 43 18.24 -11.73 -7.35
C TYR A 43 18.36 -13.08 -8.04
N ALA A 44 17.25 -13.81 -8.19
CA ALA A 44 17.23 -15.06 -8.94
C ALA A 44 17.55 -14.88 -10.43
N ALA A 45 17.03 -13.81 -11.07
CA ALA A 45 17.32 -13.48 -12.46
C ALA A 45 18.81 -13.11 -12.68
N LEU A 46 19.46 -12.56 -11.65
CA LEU A 46 20.90 -12.27 -11.64
C LEU A 46 21.76 -13.49 -11.28
N GLY A 47 21.16 -14.68 -11.11
CA GLY A 47 21.88 -15.90 -10.73
C GLY A 47 22.30 -15.97 -9.26
N GLN A 48 21.73 -15.11 -8.40
CA GLN A 48 22.04 -15.01 -6.98
C GLN A 48 20.78 -15.25 -6.11
N PRO A 49 20.09 -16.40 -6.23
CA PRO A 49 18.84 -16.62 -5.50
C PRO A 49 19.06 -16.55 -3.97
N VAL A 50 18.18 -15.84 -3.27
CA VAL A 50 18.23 -15.69 -1.80
C VAL A 50 16.97 -16.29 -1.19
N LEU A 51 17.08 -17.45 -0.53
CA LEU A 51 15.95 -18.20 0.05
C LEU A 51 15.10 -17.38 1.03
N ALA A 52 15.73 -16.53 1.84
CA ALA A 52 15.04 -15.77 2.87
C ALA A 52 14.02 -14.78 2.29
N LEU A 53 14.28 -14.23 1.10
CA LEU A 53 13.42 -13.21 0.50
C LEU A 53 12.01 -13.73 0.13
N PRO A 54 11.85 -14.79 -0.69
CA PRO A 54 10.53 -15.32 -1.00
C PRO A 54 9.84 -15.91 0.24
N LEU A 55 10.59 -16.54 1.15
CA LEU A 55 10.02 -17.09 2.39
C LEU A 55 9.41 -15.99 3.28
N LEU A 56 10.20 -14.97 3.64
CA LEU A 56 9.72 -13.83 4.44
C LEU A 56 8.60 -13.08 3.72
N GLY A 57 8.71 -12.96 2.40
CA GLY A 57 7.70 -12.34 1.57
C GLY A 57 6.34 -13.06 1.62
N LEU A 58 6.33 -14.39 1.49
CA LEU A 58 5.13 -15.21 1.61
C LEU A 58 4.51 -15.10 3.00
N VAL A 59 5.32 -15.12 4.05
CA VAL A 59 4.86 -14.95 5.45
C VAL A 59 4.20 -13.59 5.63
N ALA A 60 4.78 -12.51 5.09
CA ALA A 60 4.22 -11.17 5.17
C ALA A 60 2.90 -11.03 4.39
N VAL A 61 2.81 -11.59 3.17
CA VAL A 61 1.55 -11.62 2.40
C VAL A 61 0.49 -12.43 3.14
N ALA A 62 0.84 -13.62 3.65
CA ALA A 62 -0.07 -14.47 4.41
C ALA A 62 -0.59 -13.76 5.66
N PHE A 63 0.28 -13.06 6.39
CA PHE A 63 -0.11 -12.23 7.53
C PHE A 63 -1.11 -11.13 7.12
N GLY A 64 -0.85 -10.42 6.02
CA GLY A 64 -1.76 -9.40 5.51
C GLY A 64 -3.15 -9.95 5.17
N LEU A 65 -3.18 -11.06 4.43
CA LEU A 65 -4.42 -11.76 4.06
C LEU A 65 -5.15 -12.31 5.28
N PHE A 66 -4.43 -12.84 6.26
CA PHE A 66 -4.99 -13.31 7.53
C PHE A 66 -5.64 -12.17 8.32
N MET A 67 -4.99 -11.00 8.38
CA MET A 67 -5.53 -9.84 9.07
C MET A 67 -6.86 -9.38 8.46
N VAL A 68 -6.96 -9.28 7.12
CA VAL A 68 -8.24 -8.95 6.48
C VAL A 68 -9.26 -10.09 6.57
N PHE A 69 -8.82 -11.35 6.62
CA PHE A 69 -9.73 -12.48 6.88
C PHE A 69 -10.40 -12.34 8.26
N MET A 70 -9.65 -11.93 9.28
CA MET A 70 -10.17 -11.64 10.63
C MET A 70 -11.13 -10.44 10.67
N GLU A 71 -11.04 -9.53 9.69
CA GLU A 71 -11.96 -8.40 9.54
C GLU A 71 -13.34 -8.84 8.99
N ILE A 72 -13.38 -9.95 8.24
CA ILE A 72 -14.62 -10.43 7.62
C ILE A 72 -15.48 -11.11 8.68
N GLY A 73 -16.54 -10.43 9.14
CA GLY A 73 -17.47 -10.98 10.14
C GLY A 73 -18.26 -12.24 9.74
N ARG A 74 -18.12 -12.72 8.49
CA ARG A 74 -18.71 -13.98 7.99
C ARG A 74 -17.69 -14.76 7.16
N PRO A 75 -16.74 -15.49 7.78
CA PRO A 75 -15.56 -16.04 7.11
C PRO A 75 -15.90 -16.99 5.96
N TRP A 76 -16.96 -17.80 6.08
CA TRP A 76 -17.37 -18.70 5.01
C TRP A 76 -17.87 -18.00 3.73
N ARG A 77 -18.27 -16.73 3.82
CA ARG A 77 -18.63 -15.94 2.65
C ARG A 77 -17.42 -15.31 1.97
N SER A 78 -16.22 -15.39 2.54
CA SER A 78 -15.00 -14.87 1.91
C SER A 78 -14.69 -15.61 0.61
N MET A 79 -15.13 -16.87 0.46
CA MET A 79 -15.04 -17.63 -0.79
C MET A 79 -15.72 -16.91 -1.97
N ASN A 80 -16.70 -16.05 -1.70
CA ASN A 80 -17.35 -15.25 -2.75
C ASN A 80 -16.40 -14.24 -3.40
N VAL A 81 -15.25 -13.97 -2.77
CA VAL A 81 -14.22 -13.09 -3.32
C VAL A 81 -13.70 -13.61 -4.65
N PHE A 82 -13.85 -14.88 -5.03
CA PHE A 82 -13.29 -15.40 -6.28
C PHE A 82 -14.19 -15.28 -7.52
N PHE A 83 -15.49 -14.96 -7.38
CA PHE A 83 -16.44 -15.10 -8.50
C PHE A 83 -16.61 -13.88 -9.40
N ASN A 84 -16.12 -12.69 -9.02
CA ASN A 84 -16.38 -11.42 -9.75
C ASN A 84 -15.10 -10.66 -10.18
N PRO A 85 -14.16 -11.29 -10.92
CA PRO A 85 -12.90 -10.66 -11.31
C PRO A 85 -13.08 -9.46 -12.26
N GLN A 86 -14.19 -9.36 -12.99
CA GLN A 86 -14.43 -8.26 -13.91
C GLN A 86 -14.76 -6.95 -13.18
N THR A 87 -15.30 -7.02 -11.96
CA THR A 87 -15.84 -5.85 -11.26
C THR A 87 -15.16 -5.55 -9.92
N SER A 88 -14.46 -6.52 -9.31
CA SER A 88 -13.82 -6.36 -8.00
C SER A 88 -12.30 -6.48 -8.06
N TRP A 89 -11.60 -5.47 -7.53
CA TRP A 89 -10.13 -5.53 -7.37
C TRP A 89 -9.70 -6.48 -6.25
N MET A 90 -10.52 -6.64 -5.21
CA MET A 90 -10.27 -7.60 -4.14
C MET A 90 -10.32 -9.04 -4.67
N THR A 91 -11.20 -9.32 -5.64
CA THR A 91 -11.22 -10.61 -6.34
C THR A 91 -9.94 -10.86 -7.13
N ARG A 92 -9.45 -9.84 -7.84
CA ARG A 92 -8.19 -9.95 -8.60
C ARG A 92 -7.01 -10.20 -7.67
N GLU A 93 -6.94 -9.50 -6.53
CA GLU A 93 -5.92 -9.74 -5.50
C GLU A 93 -5.95 -11.19 -5.02
N GLY A 94 -7.14 -11.72 -4.67
CA GLY A 94 -7.30 -13.10 -4.23
C GLY A 94 -6.89 -14.12 -5.30
N ILE A 95 -7.26 -13.90 -6.56
CA ILE A 95 -6.86 -14.78 -7.68
C ILE A 95 -5.35 -14.73 -7.91
N VAL A 96 -4.74 -13.55 -7.88
CA VAL A 96 -3.29 -13.37 -8.08
C VAL A 96 -2.48 -13.90 -6.89
N ALA A 97 -3.07 -13.96 -5.69
CA ALA A 97 -2.43 -14.61 -4.55
C ALA A 97 -2.12 -16.09 -4.82
N LEU A 98 -2.97 -16.80 -5.58
CA LEU A 98 -2.77 -18.23 -5.89
C LEU A 98 -1.45 -18.51 -6.63
N PRO A 99 -1.15 -17.92 -7.81
CA PRO A 99 0.14 -18.10 -8.46
C PRO A 99 1.29 -17.52 -7.65
N LEU A 100 1.09 -16.43 -6.89
CA LEU A 100 2.11 -15.89 -6.00
C LEU A 100 2.56 -16.92 -4.96
N PHE A 101 1.61 -17.54 -4.23
CA PHE A 101 1.92 -18.57 -3.24
C PHE A 101 2.44 -19.85 -3.88
N PHE A 102 1.90 -20.25 -5.04
CA PHE A 102 2.37 -21.42 -5.77
C PHE A 102 3.83 -21.26 -6.21
N PHE A 103 4.15 -20.23 -6.99
CA PHE A 103 5.51 -20.00 -7.47
C PHE A 103 6.48 -19.65 -6.34
N GLY A 104 6.06 -18.85 -5.36
CA GLY A 104 6.87 -18.57 -4.18
C GLY A 104 7.17 -19.83 -3.38
N GLY A 105 6.18 -20.70 -3.19
CA GLY A 105 6.35 -21.99 -2.51
C GLY A 105 7.31 -22.90 -3.26
N VAL A 106 7.19 -23.02 -4.59
CA VAL A 106 8.13 -23.77 -5.43
C VAL A 106 9.54 -23.18 -5.35
N ALA A 107 9.68 -21.84 -5.36
CA ALA A 107 10.96 -21.18 -5.23
C ALA A 107 11.66 -21.48 -3.89
N VAL A 108 10.87 -21.59 -2.81
CA VAL A 108 11.37 -21.98 -1.48
C VAL A 108 11.72 -23.46 -1.43
N LEU A 109 10.84 -24.35 -1.89
CA LEU A 109 11.02 -25.80 -1.81
C LEU A 109 12.15 -26.33 -2.70
N LEU A 110 12.35 -25.71 -3.87
CA LEU A 110 13.35 -26.11 -4.85
C LEU A 110 14.50 -25.11 -4.94
N HIS A 111 14.77 -24.38 -3.86
CA HIS A 111 15.86 -23.42 -3.78
C HIS A 111 17.20 -24.04 -4.19
N GLY A 112 18.01 -23.28 -4.95
CA GLY A 112 19.29 -23.75 -5.48
C GLY A 112 19.19 -24.53 -6.80
N THR A 113 17.99 -24.83 -7.29
CA THR A 113 17.77 -25.47 -8.60
C THR A 113 17.38 -24.45 -9.68
N ALA A 114 17.58 -24.80 -10.95
CA ALA A 114 17.13 -23.98 -12.08
C ALA A 114 15.60 -23.75 -12.09
N LEU A 115 14.84 -24.76 -11.66
CA LEU A 115 13.38 -24.66 -11.53
C LEU A 115 12.98 -23.70 -10.40
N GLY A 116 13.65 -23.77 -9.25
CA GLY A 116 13.43 -22.83 -8.14
C GLY A 116 13.75 -21.38 -8.51
N ASN A 117 14.82 -21.15 -9.29
CA ASN A 117 15.16 -19.81 -9.77
C ASN A 117 14.10 -19.26 -10.73
N THR A 118 13.66 -20.08 -11.68
CA THR A 118 12.55 -19.73 -12.59
C THR A 118 11.28 -19.42 -11.81
N ALA A 119 10.96 -20.24 -10.80
CA ALA A 119 9.81 -20.03 -9.94
C ALA A 119 9.92 -18.71 -9.14
N SER A 120 11.12 -18.33 -8.66
CA SER A 120 11.34 -17.06 -7.98
C SER A 120 11.04 -15.86 -8.89
N VAL A 121 11.44 -15.92 -10.16
CA VAL A 121 11.13 -14.87 -11.16
C VAL A 121 9.61 -14.78 -11.40
N LEU A 122 8.94 -15.92 -11.59
CA LEU A 122 7.48 -15.97 -11.78
C LEU A 122 6.72 -15.51 -10.53
N ALA A 123 7.23 -15.80 -9.34
CA ALA A 123 6.71 -15.27 -8.09
C ALA A 123 6.85 -13.74 -8.03
N GLY A 124 8.00 -13.19 -8.45
CA GLY A 124 8.23 -11.75 -8.58
C GLY A 124 7.21 -11.06 -9.50
N LEU A 125 6.92 -11.65 -10.66
CA LEU A 125 5.88 -11.15 -11.58
C LEU A 125 4.48 -11.21 -10.96
N SER A 126 4.16 -12.31 -10.28
CA SER A 126 2.88 -12.46 -9.56
C SER A 126 2.75 -11.44 -8.42
N ALA A 127 3.83 -11.17 -7.70
CA ALA A 127 3.91 -10.17 -6.65
C ALA A 127 3.70 -8.75 -7.18
N ALA A 128 4.25 -8.40 -8.35
CA ALA A 128 3.99 -7.13 -9.00
C ALA A 128 2.50 -6.98 -9.38
N CYS A 129 1.87 -8.03 -9.92
CA CYS A 129 0.43 -8.06 -10.20
C CYS A 129 -0.42 -7.90 -8.92
N TYR A 130 -0.02 -8.54 -7.82
CA TYR A 130 -0.71 -8.44 -6.55
C TYR A 130 -0.64 -7.02 -5.98
N LEU A 131 0.55 -6.41 -5.98
CA LEU A 131 0.75 -5.04 -5.53
C LEU A 131 -0.01 -4.03 -6.39
N TYR A 132 -0.08 -4.28 -7.71
CA TYR A 132 -0.93 -3.54 -8.63
C TYR A 132 -2.42 -3.62 -8.22
N CYS A 133 -2.91 -4.80 -7.86
CA CYS A 133 -4.29 -4.97 -7.39
C CYS A 133 -4.56 -4.14 -6.12
N GLN A 134 -3.63 -4.15 -5.15
CA GLN A 134 -3.78 -3.38 -3.91
C GLN A 134 -3.94 -1.87 -4.18
N MET A 135 -3.08 -1.27 -5.01
CA MET A 135 -3.22 0.16 -5.31
C MET A 135 -4.52 0.48 -6.07
N ARG A 136 -5.01 -0.43 -6.92
CA ARG A 136 -6.25 -0.25 -7.68
C ARG A 136 -7.48 -0.42 -6.79
N MET A 137 -7.41 -1.26 -5.77
CA MET A 137 -8.47 -1.45 -4.79
C MET A 137 -8.79 -0.14 -4.04
N LEU A 138 -7.79 0.56 -3.51
CA LEU A 138 -7.98 1.88 -2.91
C LEU A 138 -8.58 2.89 -3.90
N HIS A 139 -8.07 2.89 -5.14
CA HIS A 139 -8.56 3.79 -6.17
C HIS A 139 -10.05 3.55 -6.54
N ALA A 140 -10.53 2.32 -6.39
CA ALA A 140 -11.91 1.94 -6.67
C ALA A 140 -12.90 2.39 -5.58
N CYS A 141 -12.42 2.70 -4.37
CA CYS A 141 -13.22 3.21 -3.26
C CYS A 141 -13.60 4.69 -3.45
N LYS A 142 -14.43 4.98 -4.44
CA LYS A 142 -14.82 6.36 -4.82
C LYS A 142 -15.48 7.17 -3.69
N GLY A 143 -16.00 6.49 -2.68
CA GLY A 143 -16.58 7.11 -1.49
C GLY A 143 -15.58 7.83 -0.58
N ILE A 144 -14.26 7.60 -0.71
CA ILE A 144 -13.23 8.19 0.15
C ILE A 144 -12.19 8.89 -0.74
N LEU A 145 -12.12 10.23 -0.64
CA LEU A 145 -11.31 11.05 -1.54
C LEU A 145 -9.82 10.73 -1.42
N SER A 146 -9.32 10.59 -0.19
CA SER A 146 -7.92 10.28 0.08
C SER A 146 -7.45 8.97 -0.52
N TRP A 147 -8.33 7.98 -0.71
CA TRP A 147 -8.01 6.68 -1.29
C TRP A 147 -8.16 6.69 -2.82
N CYS A 148 -9.20 7.36 -3.30
CA CYS A 148 -9.53 7.36 -4.73
C CYS A 148 -8.73 8.37 -5.56
N GLU A 149 -7.92 9.21 -4.92
CA GLU A 149 -7.01 10.15 -5.57
C GLU A 149 -6.05 9.42 -6.51
N PRO A 150 -6.03 9.71 -7.82
CA PRO A 150 -5.15 9.05 -8.78
C PRO A 150 -3.67 9.03 -8.40
N ALA A 151 -3.18 10.11 -7.78
CA ALA A 151 -1.79 10.23 -7.35
C ALA A 151 -1.39 9.24 -6.25
N LEU A 152 -2.35 8.69 -5.48
CA LEU A 152 -2.06 7.69 -4.46
C LEU A 152 -1.57 6.37 -5.07
N LYS A 153 -2.02 6.02 -6.27
CA LYS A 153 -1.70 4.74 -6.93
C LYS A 153 -0.18 4.51 -7.07
N PRO A 154 0.57 5.37 -7.81
CA PRO A 154 2.01 5.18 -7.95
C PRO A 154 2.73 5.28 -6.60
N TYR A 155 2.24 6.12 -5.68
CA TYR A 155 2.81 6.21 -4.33
C TYR A 155 2.71 4.88 -3.56
N MET A 156 1.53 4.23 -3.57
CA MET A 156 1.32 2.94 -2.89
C MET A 156 2.17 1.83 -3.49
N LEU A 157 2.30 1.81 -4.83
CA LEU A 157 3.16 0.86 -5.54
C LEU A 157 4.62 1.01 -5.12
N VAL A 158 5.19 2.21 -5.23
CA VAL A 158 6.59 2.48 -4.87
C VAL A 158 6.82 2.23 -3.38
N THR A 159 5.87 2.59 -2.53
CA THR A 159 5.99 2.36 -1.07
C THR A 159 6.07 0.86 -0.76
N GLY A 160 5.31 -0.01 -1.43
CA GLY A 160 5.43 -1.46 -1.25
C GLY A 160 6.80 -2.00 -1.65
N VAL A 161 7.37 -1.52 -2.76
CA VAL A 161 8.74 -1.90 -3.18
C VAL A 161 9.79 -1.39 -2.18
N VAL A 162 9.65 -0.16 -1.68
CA VAL A 162 10.54 0.41 -0.64
C VAL A 162 10.46 -0.39 0.66
N GLU A 163 9.27 -0.78 1.10
CA GLU A 163 9.09 -1.61 2.29
C GLU A 163 9.79 -2.96 2.13
N GLY A 164 9.56 -3.64 1.00
CA GLY A 164 10.18 -4.94 0.74
C GLY A 164 11.70 -4.88 0.62
N LEU A 165 12.24 -3.91 -0.13
CA LEU A 165 13.69 -3.72 -0.25
C LEU A 165 14.31 -3.28 1.08
N GLY A 166 13.63 -2.42 1.85
CA GLY A 166 14.08 -2.00 3.17
C GLY A 166 14.20 -3.17 4.14
N VAL A 167 13.22 -4.08 4.16
CA VAL A 167 13.31 -5.32 4.94
C VAL A 167 14.36 -6.27 4.37
N ALA A 168 14.53 -6.33 3.03
CA ALA A 168 15.55 -7.16 2.40
C ALA A 168 16.97 -6.81 2.88
N LEU A 169 17.28 -5.54 3.18
CA LEU A 169 18.59 -5.14 3.73
C LEU A 169 18.92 -5.80 5.08
N CYS A 170 17.93 -6.32 5.81
CA CYS A 170 18.14 -7.09 7.04
C CYS A 170 18.59 -8.54 6.77
N VAL A 171 18.50 -9.01 5.54
CA VAL A 171 18.94 -10.36 5.14
C VAL A 171 20.43 -10.32 4.83
N PRO A 172 21.27 -11.18 5.46
CA PRO A 172 22.72 -11.13 5.31
C PRO A 172 23.23 -11.12 3.86
N ALA A 173 22.56 -11.86 2.97
CA ALA A 173 22.90 -11.93 1.55
C ALA A 173 22.71 -10.59 0.79
N VAL A 174 21.92 -9.66 1.35
CA VAL A 174 21.57 -8.37 0.75
C VAL A 174 22.16 -7.21 1.56
N THR A 175 22.42 -7.41 2.86
CA THR A 175 22.92 -6.37 3.78
C THR A 175 24.13 -5.62 3.25
N GLY A 176 25.07 -6.30 2.59
CA GLY A 176 26.29 -5.71 2.02
C GLY A 176 26.17 -5.23 0.56
N ASP A 177 25.00 -5.39 -0.07
CA ASP A 177 24.83 -5.08 -1.48
C ASP A 177 24.65 -3.57 -1.72
N LYS A 178 25.72 -2.94 -2.22
CA LYS A 178 25.74 -1.51 -2.57
C LYS A 178 24.75 -1.14 -3.68
N ALA A 179 24.42 -2.07 -4.57
CA ALA A 179 23.39 -1.84 -5.59
C ALA A 179 22.00 -1.76 -4.94
N ALA A 180 21.72 -2.64 -3.98
CA ALA A 180 20.48 -2.58 -3.19
C ALA A 180 20.36 -1.28 -2.38
N TRP A 181 21.47 -0.80 -1.79
CA TRP A 181 21.49 0.49 -1.10
C TRP A 181 21.18 1.66 -2.04
N SER A 182 21.81 1.67 -3.22
CA SER A 182 21.60 2.71 -4.24
C SER A 182 20.17 2.68 -4.79
N ALA A 183 19.63 1.48 -5.02
CA ALA A 183 18.25 1.29 -5.44
C ALA A 183 17.27 1.81 -4.37
N LEU A 184 17.51 1.52 -3.10
CA LEU A 184 16.68 2.03 -2.00
C LEU A 184 16.73 3.56 -1.93
N ALA A 185 17.90 4.17 -2.04
CA ALA A 185 18.04 5.63 -2.06
C ALA A 185 17.25 6.26 -3.22
N ALA A 186 17.35 5.71 -4.43
CA ALA A 186 16.60 6.17 -5.59
C ALA A 186 15.08 6.02 -5.41
N LEU A 187 14.63 4.88 -4.88
CA LEU A 187 13.22 4.64 -4.59
C LEU A 187 12.68 5.56 -3.50
N LEU A 188 13.49 5.92 -2.50
CA LEU A 188 13.12 6.90 -1.48
C LEU A 188 12.93 8.29 -2.09
N LEU A 189 13.82 8.73 -2.98
CA LEU A 189 13.63 10.00 -3.70
C LEU A 189 12.33 9.99 -4.51
N LEU A 190 12.07 8.90 -5.25
CA LEU A 190 10.83 8.74 -5.99
C LEU A 190 9.60 8.73 -5.06
N ARG A 191 9.66 8.02 -3.93
CA ARG A 191 8.59 7.96 -2.93
C ARG A 191 8.27 9.35 -2.36
N ALA A 192 9.31 10.16 -2.08
CA ALA A 192 9.14 11.53 -1.61
C ALA A 192 8.44 12.41 -2.66
N LEU A 193 8.87 12.34 -3.92
CA LEU A 193 8.24 13.09 -5.02
C LEU A 193 6.77 12.70 -5.20
N LEU A 194 6.47 11.41 -5.17
CA LEU A 194 5.10 10.90 -5.28
C LEU A 194 4.24 11.28 -4.07
N TRP A 195 4.81 11.31 -2.87
CA TRP A 195 4.13 11.79 -1.67
C TRP A 195 3.73 13.26 -1.80
N PHE A 196 4.63 14.14 -2.24
CA PHE A 196 4.31 15.54 -2.46
C PHE A 196 3.24 15.72 -3.53
N GLY A 197 3.33 14.97 -4.63
CA GLY A 197 2.30 14.97 -5.68
C GLY A 197 0.93 14.54 -5.14
N TYR A 198 0.88 13.49 -4.32
CA TYR A 198 -0.34 13.03 -3.66
C TYR A 198 -0.92 14.08 -2.69
N ALA A 199 -0.10 14.62 -1.79
CA ALA A 199 -0.54 15.62 -0.83
C ALA A 199 -1.07 16.89 -1.54
N ALA A 200 -0.36 17.37 -2.56
CA ALA A 200 -0.80 18.52 -3.35
C ALA A 200 -2.13 18.25 -4.09
N ALA A 201 -2.27 17.06 -4.69
CA ALA A 201 -3.49 16.67 -5.39
C ALA A 201 -4.72 16.60 -4.45
N LEU A 202 -4.53 16.13 -3.22
CA LEU A 202 -5.62 16.12 -2.22
C LEU A 202 -6.11 17.53 -1.85
N HIS A 203 -5.19 18.49 -1.73
CA HIS A 203 -5.54 19.89 -1.50
C HIS A 203 -6.25 20.49 -2.71
N GLY A 204 -5.74 20.23 -3.93
CA GLY A 204 -6.34 20.72 -5.17
C GLY A 204 -7.76 20.19 -5.42
N ASN A 205 -8.00 18.91 -5.11
CA ASN A 205 -9.30 18.26 -5.29
C ASN A 205 -10.28 18.50 -4.13
N ARG A 206 -9.96 19.42 -3.21
CA ARG A 206 -10.80 19.80 -2.06
C ARG A 206 -11.29 18.60 -1.25
N ALA A 207 -10.37 17.67 -0.94
CA ALA A 207 -10.66 16.58 -0.02
C ALA A 207 -11.16 17.13 1.34
N PRO A 208 -11.94 16.34 2.11
CA PRO A 208 -12.44 16.77 3.41
C PRO A 208 -11.31 17.31 4.29
N GLU A 209 -11.57 18.39 5.03
CA GLU A 209 -10.55 19.08 5.84
C GLU A 209 -9.85 18.13 6.81
N ASP A 210 -10.59 17.27 7.51
CA ASP A 210 -10.01 16.30 8.42
C ASP A 210 -9.06 15.33 7.72
N SER A 211 -9.38 14.86 6.51
CA SER A 211 -8.47 14.02 5.72
C SER A 211 -7.18 14.76 5.39
N ARG A 212 -7.27 16.03 4.98
CA ARG A 212 -6.10 16.84 4.64
C ARG A 212 -5.25 17.15 5.86
N ALA A 213 -5.89 17.47 6.99
CA ALA A 213 -5.21 17.73 8.25
C ALA A 213 -4.38 16.52 8.73
N GLU A 214 -4.91 15.30 8.61
CA GLU A 214 -4.13 14.10 8.96
C GLU A 214 -2.90 13.91 8.04
N ILE A 215 -3.04 14.18 6.74
CA ILE A 215 -1.91 14.11 5.79
C ILE A 215 -0.87 15.21 6.05
N ASP A 216 -1.32 16.43 6.35
CA ASP A 216 -0.44 17.56 6.64
C ASP A 216 0.37 17.35 7.92
N ARG A 217 -0.24 16.76 8.96
CA ARG A 217 0.45 16.39 10.21
C ARG A 217 1.59 15.40 9.98
N LEU A 218 1.44 14.50 9.01
CA LEU A 218 2.46 13.51 8.68
C LEU A 218 3.63 14.10 7.89
N ARG A 219 3.44 15.23 7.21
CA ARG A 219 4.37 15.74 6.19
C ARG A 219 5.82 15.77 6.67
N TRP A 220 6.12 16.54 7.71
CA TRP A 220 7.50 16.74 8.16
C TRP A 220 8.09 15.51 8.86
N PRO A 221 7.41 14.87 9.83
CA PRO A 221 7.93 13.64 10.43
C PRO A 221 8.23 12.56 9.39
N TYR A 222 7.36 12.40 8.39
CA TYR A 222 7.54 11.40 7.33
C TYR A 222 8.68 11.75 6.37
N MET A 223 8.88 13.02 6.02
CA MET A 223 10.01 13.42 5.18
C MET A 223 11.35 13.26 5.91
N LEU A 224 11.41 13.62 7.19
CA LEU A 224 12.64 13.52 7.97
C LEU A 224 13.00 12.06 8.27
N LEU A 225 12.09 11.32 8.90
CA LEU A 225 12.36 9.97 9.39
C LEU A 225 12.21 8.90 8.30
N GLY A 226 11.33 9.12 7.33
CA GLY A 226 11.06 8.16 6.27
C GLY A 226 11.90 8.35 5.01
N HIS A 227 12.60 9.47 4.84
CA HIS A 227 13.36 9.75 3.62
C HIS A 227 14.74 10.32 3.89
N LEU A 228 14.83 11.52 4.47
CA LEU A 228 16.11 12.21 4.64
C LEU A 228 17.07 11.39 5.51
N LEU A 229 16.64 10.97 6.69
CA LEU A 229 17.46 10.17 7.60
C LEU A 229 17.88 8.82 6.97
N PRO A 230 16.98 8.01 6.38
CA PRO A 230 17.38 6.81 5.63
C PRO A 230 18.40 7.08 4.52
N VAL A 231 18.24 8.13 3.72
CA VAL A 231 19.21 8.48 2.66
C VAL A 231 20.57 8.83 3.25
N LEU A 232 20.61 9.64 4.31
CA LEU A 232 21.86 9.98 5.01
C LEU A 232 22.54 8.73 5.60
N LEU A 233 21.77 7.78 6.14
CA LEU A 233 22.28 6.51 6.64
C LEU A 233 22.81 5.61 5.52
N LEU A 234 22.21 5.62 4.33
CA LEU A 234 22.73 4.91 3.16
C LEU A 234 24.04 5.54 2.65
N CYS A 235 24.14 6.88 2.67
CA CYS A 235 25.42 7.56 2.40
C CYS A 235 26.48 7.18 3.43
N LEU A 236 26.12 7.12 4.72
CA LEU A 236 27.02 6.67 5.78
C LEU A 236 27.45 5.21 5.61
N ALA A 237 26.53 4.32 5.21
CA ALA A 237 26.84 2.92 4.89
C ALA A 237 27.91 2.81 3.80
N LEU A 238 27.81 3.64 2.75
CA LEU A 238 28.80 3.71 1.67
C LEU A 238 30.15 4.23 2.17
N LEU A 239 30.17 5.30 2.97
CA LEU A 239 31.39 5.90 3.51
C LEU A 239 32.13 4.96 4.47
N MET A 240 31.39 4.24 5.31
CA MET A 240 31.95 3.31 6.30
C MET A 240 32.18 1.89 5.76
N ALA A 241 31.74 1.62 4.52
CA ALA A 241 31.66 0.26 3.96
C ALA A 241 30.99 -0.75 4.91
N SER A 242 29.96 -0.31 5.65
CA SER A 242 29.28 -1.10 6.69
C SER A 242 27.80 -1.28 6.36
N GLY A 243 27.29 -2.49 6.55
CA GLY A 243 25.88 -2.81 6.35
C GLY A 243 24.97 -2.36 7.50
N LEU A 244 25.50 -2.04 8.68
CA LEU A 244 24.69 -1.68 9.84
C LEU A 244 23.87 -0.38 9.60
N PRO A 245 24.45 0.73 9.10
CA PRO A 245 23.65 1.90 8.76
C PRO A 245 22.61 1.61 7.68
N ALA A 246 22.90 0.72 6.73
CA ALA A 246 21.96 0.32 5.68
C ALA A 246 20.76 -0.47 6.24
N ILE A 247 20.98 -1.36 7.20
CA ILE A 247 19.89 -2.06 7.92
C ILE A 247 18.97 -1.05 8.61
N VAL A 248 19.54 -0.10 9.35
CA VAL A 248 18.75 0.93 10.05
C VAL A 248 17.97 1.80 9.05
N ALA A 249 18.60 2.18 7.93
CA ALA A 249 17.92 2.90 6.85
C ALA A 249 16.75 2.11 6.27
N GLY A 250 16.93 0.81 6.01
CA GLY A 250 15.90 -0.09 5.51
C GLY A 250 14.71 -0.24 6.46
N LEU A 251 14.97 -0.42 7.76
CA LEU A 251 13.93 -0.51 8.79
C LEU A 251 13.14 0.80 8.93
N LEU A 252 13.82 1.95 8.91
CA LEU A 252 13.16 3.26 8.92
C LEU A 252 12.32 3.50 7.65
N ALA A 253 12.85 3.11 6.49
CA ALA A 253 12.14 3.20 5.22
C ALA A 253 10.86 2.35 5.19
N ALA A 254 10.92 1.12 5.71
CA ALA A 254 9.78 0.20 5.79
C ALA A 254 8.75 0.66 6.84
N SER A 255 9.17 0.88 8.09
CA SER A 255 8.28 1.26 9.19
C SER A 255 7.56 2.59 8.97
N SER A 256 8.22 3.57 8.34
CA SER A 256 7.55 4.82 7.94
C SER A 256 6.48 4.60 6.88
N GLY A 257 6.71 3.71 5.92
CA GLY A 257 5.70 3.28 4.93
C GLY A 257 4.49 2.62 5.60
N TRP A 258 4.75 1.72 6.56
CA TRP A 258 3.70 1.06 7.33
C TRP A 258 2.83 2.04 8.08
N TYR A 259 3.45 2.98 8.79
CA TYR A 259 2.75 4.00 9.55
C TYR A 259 1.89 4.88 8.65
N VAL A 260 2.42 5.35 7.52
CA VAL A 260 1.65 6.18 6.59
C VAL A 260 0.48 5.41 5.97
N LYS A 261 0.66 4.13 5.59
CA LYS A 261 -0.45 3.29 5.11
C LYS A 261 -1.55 3.15 6.16
N LEU A 262 -1.17 2.86 7.41
CA LEU A 262 -2.12 2.80 8.53
C LEU A 262 -2.90 4.11 8.67
N MET A 263 -2.22 5.25 8.63
CA MET A 263 -2.86 6.55 8.75
C MET A 263 -3.78 6.89 7.56
N ILE A 264 -3.36 6.60 6.32
CA ILE A 264 -4.20 6.82 5.14
C ILE A 264 -5.50 6.01 5.23
N ILE A 265 -5.39 4.74 5.65
CA ILE A 265 -6.52 3.81 5.68
C ILE A 265 -7.43 4.08 6.87
N THR A 266 -6.90 4.44 8.04
CA THR A 266 -7.71 4.50 9.27
C THR A 266 -8.05 5.92 9.73
N ARG A 267 -7.25 6.93 9.37
CA ARG A 267 -7.38 8.30 9.90
C ARG A 267 -7.70 9.33 8.82
N ALA A 268 -6.99 9.29 7.69
CA ALA A 268 -7.24 10.20 6.57
C ALA A 268 -8.41 9.73 5.69
N ALA A 269 -9.31 8.87 6.17
CA ALA A 269 -10.30 8.15 5.36
C ALA A 269 -11.73 8.73 5.49
N GLN A 270 -11.88 10.03 5.34
CA GLN A 270 -13.17 10.69 5.41
C GLN A 270 -14.01 10.38 4.17
N THR A 271 -15.29 10.06 4.38
CA THR A 271 -16.23 9.87 3.28
C THR A 271 -16.48 11.18 2.55
N ARG A 272 -16.70 11.11 1.24
CA ARG A 272 -17.27 12.22 0.47
C ARG A 272 -18.64 12.55 1.04
N GLY A 273 -18.74 13.67 1.74
CA GLY A 273 -20.05 14.28 1.98
C GLY A 273 -20.64 14.69 0.63
N PHE A 274 -21.94 14.54 0.45
CA PHE A 274 -22.61 14.99 -0.76
C PHE A 274 -23.64 16.05 -0.40
N ALA A 275 -23.52 17.23 -1.02
CA ALA A 275 -24.65 18.14 -1.10
C ALA A 275 -25.63 17.55 -2.11
N ILE A 276 -26.88 17.37 -1.71
CA ILE A 276 -27.97 17.03 -2.63
C ILE A 276 -28.45 18.38 -3.17
N PRO A 277 -28.12 18.78 -4.41
CA PRO A 277 -28.49 20.12 -4.90
C PRO A 277 -29.98 20.22 -5.20
N ARG A 278 -30.66 19.08 -5.38
CA ARG A 278 -32.11 19.00 -5.59
C ARG A 278 -32.71 17.87 -4.80
N THR A 279 -33.78 18.15 -4.06
CA THR A 279 -34.51 17.10 -3.34
C THR A 279 -35.07 16.07 -4.32
N PRO A 280 -34.81 14.76 -4.15
CA PRO A 280 -35.42 13.75 -4.98
C PRO A 280 -36.94 13.79 -4.79
N VAL A 281 -37.68 13.90 -5.88
CA VAL A 281 -39.15 13.90 -5.86
C VAL A 281 -39.65 12.52 -6.24
N ARG A 282 -40.58 11.97 -5.45
CA ARG A 282 -41.38 10.81 -5.87
C ARG A 282 -42.62 11.29 -6.61
N GLY A 283 -42.83 10.84 -7.84
CA GLY A 283 -43.99 11.19 -8.66
C GLY A 283 -43.79 12.43 -9.53
N ARG A 284 -44.88 13.14 -9.87
CA ARG A 284 -44.90 14.31 -10.79
C ARG A 284 -44.62 15.67 -10.11
N GLY A 285 -43.92 15.71 -8.97
CA GLY A 285 -43.63 16.98 -8.29
C GLY A 285 -42.34 17.66 -8.80
N GLU A 286 -42.25 18.98 -8.67
CA GLU A 286 -41.08 19.74 -9.08
C GLU A 286 -39.89 19.60 -8.12
N SER A 287 -38.71 19.30 -8.67
CA SER A 287 -37.47 19.23 -7.90
C SER A 287 -37.05 20.63 -7.46
N ARG A 288 -37.08 20.92 -6.16
CA ARG A 288 -36.59 22.19 -5.63
C ARG A 288 -35.06 22.24 -5.65
N VAL A 289 -34.50 23.29 -6.22
CA VAL A 289 -33.07 23.61 -6.11
C VAL A 289 -32.82 24.11 -4.69
N LEU A 290 -31.92 23.45 -3.96
CA LEU A 290 -31.45 23.91 -2.67
C LEU A 290 -30.33 24.91 -2.93
N SER A 291 -30.62 26.21 -2.86
CA SER A 291 -29.61 27.26 -3.00
C SER A 291 -28.59 27.17 -1.86
N SER A 292 -27.31 27.32 -2.21
CA SER A 292 -26.13 27.26 -1.32
C SER A 292 -26.18 28.25 -0.17
#